data_AF-A0A536US02-F1
#
_entry.id   AF-A0A536US02-F1
#
_cell.length_a   1.000
_cell.length_b   1.000
_cell.length_c   1.000
_cell.angle_alpha   90.00
_cell.angle_beta   90.00
_cell.angle_gamma   90.00
#
_symmetry.space_group_name_H-M   'P 1'
#
loop_
_entity.id
_entity.type
_entity.pdbx_description
1 polymer ?
#
loop_
_entity_poly.entity_id
_entity_poly.type
_entity_poly.pdbx_seq_one_letter_code
_entity_poly.pdbx_strand_id
1 'polypeptide(L)'
;MLSSAPQWWPLLARDPDAMQRMPAHSRRVVASFERERRGSPPVVLIIAGTRPECIKLAPLVRRLAGHDRLRLVLVNSGQHCLAVRRTFAEFDIRCDIELGELPRFDWLGASHDHLRVELRAVLDRIRPAMLIVQ
;
A
#
# COMPACT_ATOMS: atom_id res chain seq x y z
N MET A 1 -4.37 24.95 18.26
CA MET A 1 -5.42 23.93 18.41
C MET A 1 -6.30 23.93 17.16
N LEU A 2 -5.78 23.41 16.04
CA LEU A 2 -6.53 23.27 14.79
C LEU A 2 -6.35 21.83 14.28
N SER A 3 -7.13 20.91 14.84
CA SER A 3 -7.33 19.61 14.22
C SER A 3 -8.49 19.74 13.25
N SER A 4 -8.25 20.27 12.05
CA SER A 4 -9.20 20.11 10.94
C SER A 4 -9.17 18.65 10.53
N ALA A 5 -10.32 17.97 10.61
CA ALA A 5 -10.47 16.65 10.01
C ALA A 5 -10.00 16.72 8.55
N PRO A 6 -9.29 15.70 8.05
CA PRO A 6 -8.82 15.71 6.67
C PRO A 6 -10.04 15.83 5.74
N GLN A 7 -9.95 16.70 4.73
CA GLN A 7 -10.99 16.90 3.70
C GLN A 7 -11.15 15.69 2.77
N TRP A 8 -10.47 14.59 3.08
CA TRP A 8 -10.43 13.34 2.35
C TRP A 8 -10.30 12.21 3.37
N TRP A 9 -10.84 11.06 3.03
CA TRP A 9 -10.82 9.90 3.91
C TRP A 9 -9.91 8.82 3.34
N PRO A 10 -9.09 8.15 4.18
CA PRO A 10 -8.18 7.10 3.71
C PRO A 10 -8.92 6.03 2.94
N LEU A 11 -8.32 5.55 1.84
CA LEU A 11 -8.95 4.51 1.00
C LEU A 11 -9.24 3.21 1.76
N LEU A 12 -8.48 2.95 2.82
CA LEU A 12 -8.61 1.76 3.66
C LEU A 12 -9.17 2.03 5.05
N ALA A 13 -9.59 3.26 5.35
CA ALA A 13 -10.29 3.48 6.59
C ALA A 13 -11.66 2.77 6.55
N ARG A 14 -12.29 2.58 7.72
CA ARG A 14 -13.53 1.79 7.90
C ARG A 14 -14.77 2.49 7.32
N ASP A 15 -14.65 2.98 6.10
CA ASP A 15 -15.68 3.66 5.32
C ASP A 15 -15.88 2.89 4.00
N PRO A 16 -17.07 2.31 3.76
CA PRO A 16 -17.40 1.58 2.54
C PRO A 16 -17.24 2.40 1.26
N ASP A 17 -17.45 3.71 1.31
CA ASP A 17 -17.43 4.57 0.13
C ASP A 17 -15.99 4.88 -0.30
N ALA A 18 -15.08 5.04 0.66
CA ALA A 18 -13.67 5.22 0.38
C ALA A 18 -13.04 4.00 -0.32
N MET A 19 -13.42 2.80 0.10
CA MET A 19 -12.87 1.56 -0.46
C MET A 19 -13.36 1.30 -1.89
N GLN A 20 -14.54 1.79 -2.28
CA GLN A 20 -15.06 1.68 -3.65
C GLN A 20 -14.19 2.41 -4.68
N ARG A 21 -13.43 3.43 -4.26
CA ARG A 21 -12.50 4.18 -5.12
C ARG A 21 -11.22 3.41 -5.47
N MET A 22 -10.96 2.29 -4.78
CA MET A 22 -9.77 1.46 -5.04
C MET A 22 -9.96 0.55 -6.27
N PRO A 23 -8.86 0.17 -6.96
CA PRO A 23 -8.90 -0.87 -7.97
C PRO A 23 -9.53 -2.16 -7.43
N ALA A 24 -10.33 -2.84 -8.27
CA ALA A 24 -11.06 -4.04 -7.87
C ALA A 24 -10.15 -5.19 -7.38
N HIS A 25 -8.89 -5.23 -7.84
CA HIS A 25 -7.91 -6.20 -7.35
C HIS A 25 -7.46 -5.88 -5.91
N SER A 26 -7.17 -4.62 -5.59
CA SER A 26 -6.80 -4.19 -4.25
C SER A 26 -7.93 -4.40 -3.23
N ARG A 27 -9.18 -4.13 -3.63
CA ARG A 27 -10.35 -4.44 -2.79
C ARG A 27 -10.42 -5.92 -2.43
N ARG A 28 -10.17 -6.81 -3.40
CA ARG A 28 -10.19 -8.27 -3.16
C ARG A 28 -9.09 -8.71 -2.20
N VAL A 29 -7.88 -8.15 -2.36
CA VAL A 29 -6.77 -8.40 -1.44
C VAL A 29 -7.14 -7.97 -0.03
N VAL A 30 -7.63 -6.75 0.15
CA VAL A 30 -8.00 -6.21 1.47
C VAL A 30 -9.12 -7.02 2.12
N ALA A 31 -10.17 -7.36 1.38
CA ALA A 31 -11.28 -8.17 1.88
C ALA A 31 -10.87 -9.62 2.23
N SER A 32 -9.74 -10.10 1.71
CA SER A 32 -9.21 -11.41 2.12
C SER A 32 -8.65 -11.37 3.55
N PHE A 33 -8.08 -10.24 3.99
CA PHE A 33 -7.52 -10.06 5.33
C PHE A 33 -8.59 -10.02 6.42
N GLU A 34 -9.83 -9.66 6.10
CA GLU A 34 -10.95 -9.76 7.05
C GLU A 34 -11.37 -11.19 7.34
N ARG A 35 -11.10 -12.10 6.41
CA ARG A 35 -11.51 -13.51 6.47
C ARG A 35 -10.38 -14.42 6.94
N GLU A 36 -9.18 -13.89 7.16
CA GLU A 36 -8.03 -14.68 7.60
C GLU A 36 -8.21 -15.21 9.03
N ARG A 37 -7.81 -16.47 9.23
CA ARG A 37 -7.94 -17.18 10.50
C ARG A 37 -6.59 -17.21 11.23
N ARG A 38 -6.63 -17.52 12.53
CA ARG A 38 -5.43 -17.88 13.30
C ARG A 38 -4.69 -19.02 12.59
N GLY A 39 -3.37 -18.88 12.43
CA GLY A 39 -2.51 -19.84 11.74
C GLY A 39 -2.17 -19.50 10.28
N SER A 40 -2.68 -18.38 9.74
CA SER A 40 -2.27 -17.89 8.41
C SER A 40 -0.77 -17.50 8.41
N PRO A 41 -0.05 -17.65 7.28
CA PRO A 41 1.34 -17.23 7.18
C PRO A 41 1.53 -15.76 7.57
N PRO A 42 2.61 -15.39 8.27
CA PRO A 42 2.89 -14.00 8.61
C PRO A 42 2.98 -13.14 7.35
N VAL A 43 2.38 -11.96 7.44
CA VAL A 43 2.30 -11.02 6.32
C VAL A 43 3.53 -10.11 6.31
N VAL A 44 4.20 -10.04 5.17
CA VAL A 44 5.27 -9.07 4.90
C VAL A 44 4.70 -8.01 3.96
N LEU A 45 4.60 -6.78 4.46
CA LEU A 45 4.15 -5.64 3.69
C LEU A 45 5.37 -4.93 3.09
N ILE A 46 5.37 -4.72 1.78
CA ILE A 46 6.40 -3.95 1.07
C ILE A 46 5.73 -2.71 0.48
N ILE A 47 6.32 -1.54 0.66
CA ILE A 47 5.77 -0.27 0.17
C ILE A 47 6.76 0.39 -0.78
N ALA A 48 6.27 0.84 -1.92
CA ALA A 48 6.99 1.70 -2.86
C ALA A 48 6.07 2.83 -3.36
N GLY A 49 6.61 4.02 -3.49
CA GLY A 49 5.97 5.21 -4.03
C GLY A 49 6.68 5.83 -5.22
N THR A 50 7.90 5.40 -5.52
CA THR A 50 8.70 5.98 -6.61
C THR A 50 9.35 4.92 -7.50
N ARG A 51 9.77 5.31 -8.71
CA ARG A 51 10.51 4.44 -9.63
C ARG A 51 11.84 3.94 -9.03
N PRO A 52 12.70 4.78 -8.42
CA PRO A 52 13.92 4.30 -7.76
C PRO A 52 13.65 3.25 -6.68
N GLU A 53 12.58 3.40 -5.91
CA GLU A 53 12.16 2.40 -4.91
C GLU A 53 11.78 1.07 -5.55
N CYS A 54 11.01 1.11 -6.66
CA CYS A 54 10.65 -0.11 -7.40
C CYS A 54 11.88 -0.88 -7.89
N ILE A 55 12.87 -0.17 -8.46
CA ILE A 55 14.12 -0.79 -8.94
C ILE A 55 14.87 -1.47 -7.79
N LYS A 56 14.95 -0.81 -6.62
CA LYS A 56 15.60 -1.37 -5.41
C LYS A 56 14.84 -2.57 -4.84
N LEU A 57 13.50 -2.53 -4.85
CA LEU A 57 12.67 -3.54 -4.22
C LEU A 57 12.34 -4.74 -5.13
N ALA A 58 12.41 -4.60 -6.45
CA ALA A 58 12.07 -5.67 -7.38
C ALA A 58 12.87 -6.98 -7.14
N PRO A 59 14.20 -6.97 -6.92
CA PRO A 59 14.94 -8.19 -6.60
C PRO A 59 14.46 -8.87 -5.31
N LEU A 60 14.11 -8.08 -4.29
CA LEU A 60 13.59 -8.57 -3.02
C LEU A 60 12.20 -9.20 -3.20
N VAL A 61 11.29 -8.49 -3.88
CA VAL A 61 9.94 -8.99 -4.17
C VAL A 61 10.02 -10.32 -4.93
N ARG A 62 10.86 -10.42 -5.96
CA ARG A 62 11.04 -11.67 -6.72
C ARG A 62 11.59 -12.81 -5.88
N ARG A 63 12.50 -12.52 -4.94
CA ARG A 63 13.06 -13.55 -4.05
C ARG A 63 12.05 -14.05 -3.01
N LEU A 64 11.19 -13.17 -2.52
CA LEU A 64 10.17 -13.51 -1.53
C LEU A 64 8.90 -14.10 -2.15
N ALA A 65 8.64 -13.81 -3.43
CA ALA A 65 7.53 -14.39 -4.18
C ALA A 65 7.67 -15.93 -4.23
N GLY A 66 6.61 -16.64 -3.86
CA GLY A 66 6.58 -18.11 -3.83
C GLY A 66 7.11 -18.75 -2.54
N HIS A 67 7.41 -17.96 -1.50
CA HIS A 67 7.81 -18.52 -0.20
C HIS A 67 6.56 -18.95 0.61
N ASP A 68 6.30 -20.26 0.71
CA ASP A 68 5.08 -20.83 1.33
C ASP A 68 4.82 -20.41 2.79
N ARG A 69 5.86 -19.97 3.49
CA ARG A 69 5.78 -19.54 4.90
C ARG A 69 5.47 -18.05 5.08
N LEU A 70 5.40 -17.26 4.01
CA LEU A 70 5.18 -15.83 4.07
C LEU A 70 4.05 -15.43 3.13
N ARG A 71 3.20 -14.51 3.58
CA ARG A 71 2.26 -13.83 2.68
C ARG A 71 2.85 -12.47 2.31
N LEU A 72 3.25 -12.32 1.05
CA LEU A 72 3.75 -11.03 0.55
C LEU A 72 2.58 -10.13 0.15
N VAL A 73 2.64 -8.85 0.51
CA VAL A 73 1.72 -7.81 0.02
C VAL A 73 2.53 -6.61 -0.42
N LEU A 74 2.44 -6.25 -1.69
CA LEU A 74 3.10 -5.08 -2.26
C LEU A 74 2.12 -3.91 -2.39
N VAL A 75 2.50 -2.75 -1.85
CA VAL A 75 1.70 -1.54 -1.83
C VAL A 75 2.35 -0.46 -2.68
N ASN A 76 1.56 0.09 -3.61
CA ASN A 76 1.85 1.38 -4.23
C ASN A 76 1.34 2.49 -3.30
N SER A 77 2.25 3.33 -2.78
CA SER A 77 1.92 4.35 -1.78
C SER A 77 1.08 5.51 -2.31
N GLY A 78 0.99 5.65 -3.63
CA GLY A 78 0.27 6.75 -4.26
C GLY A 78 1.15 7.92 -4.72
N GLN A 79 2.41 7.98 -4.27
CA GLN A 79 3.30 9.12 -4.58
C GLN A 79 3.49 9.36 -6.09
N HIS A 80 3.67 8.30 -6.88
CA HIS A 80 3.75 8.36 -8.34
C HIS A 80 3.08 7.11 -8.94
N CYS A 81 1.74 7.00 -8.91
CA CYS A 81 1.06 5.72 -9.14
C CYS A 81 1.44 5.07 -10.48
N LEU A 82 1.41 5.87 -11.56
CA LEU A 82 1.68 5.38 -12.90
C LEU A 82 3.15 4.96 -13.08
N ALA A 83 4.10 5.71 -12.50
CA ALA A 83 5.51 5.39 -12.58
C ALA A 83 5.82 4.09 -11.83
N VAL A 84 5.24 3.90 -10.64
CA VAL A 84 5.36 2.67 -9.85
C VAL A 84 4.77 1.48 -10.62
N ARG A 85 3.55 1.61 -11.15
CA ARG A 85 2.90 0.57 -11.98
C ARG A 85 3.77 0.14 -13.15
N ARG A 86 4.26 1.11 -13.93
CA ARG A 86 5.10 0.85 -15.11
C ARG A 86 6.40 0.16 -14.71
N THR A 87 7.08 0.70 -13.69
CA THR A 87 8.38 0.19 -13.27
C THR A 87 8.26 -1.25 -12.74
N PHE A 88 7.27 -1.56 -11.89
CA PHE A 88 7.09 -2.95 -11.44
C PHE A 88 6.67 -3.89 -12.57
N ALA A 89 5.88 -3.43 -13.53
CA ALA A 89 5.52 -4.23 -14.70
C ALA A 89 6.73 -4.61 -15.56
N GLU A 90 7.78 -3.77 -15.64
CA GLU A 90 9.06 -4.11 -16.28
C GLU A 90 9.77 -5.29 -15.60
N PHE A 91 9.41 -5.62 -14.36
CA PHE A 91 9.92 -6.77 -13.59
C PHE A 91 8.90 -7.89 -13.43
N ASP A 92 7.79 -7.88 -14.18
CA ASP A 92 6.66 -8.80 -14.04
C ASP A 92 6.03 -8.82 -12.64
N ILE A 93 6.10 -7.68 -11.94
CA ILE A 93 5.53 -7.49 -10.61
C ILE A 93 4.28 -6.63 -10.72
N ARG A 94 3.25 -6.99 -9.95
CA ARG A 94 2.03 -6.20 -9.78
C ARG A 94 1.85 -5.87 -8.31
N CYS A 95 1.55 -4.61 -7.99
CA CYS A 95 1.14 -4.23 -6.64
C CYS A 95 -0.21 -4.86 -6.29
N ASP A 96 -0.34 -5.34 -5.06
CA ASP A 96 -1.58 -5.88 -4.52
C ASP A 96 -2.51 -4.76 -4.08
N ILE A 97 -1.97 -3.77 -3.38
CA ILE A 97 -2.71 -2.61 -2.89
C ILE A 97 -2.19 -1.38 -3.62
N GLU A 98 -3.12 -0.57 -4.12
CA GLU A 98 -2.79 0.68 -4.75
C GLU A 98 -3.59 1.80 -4.10
N LEU A 99 -2.87 2.71 -3.45
CA LEU A 99 -3.45 3.92 -2.90
C LEU A 99 -3.70 4.96 -3.99
N GLY A 100 -4.47 5.98 -3.65
CA GLY A 100 -4.82 7.06 -4.57
C GLY A 100 -3.59 7.90 -4.88
N GLU A 101 -3.59 8.54 -6.06
CA GLU A 101 -2.52 9.47 -6.41
C GLU A 101 -2.39 10.55 -5.33
N LEU A 102 -1.17 10.74 -4.84
CA LEU A 102 -0.85 11.77 -3.87
C LEU A 102 -1.22 13.13 -4.47
N PRO A 103 -2.12 13.89 -3.83
CA PRO A 103 -2.43 15.24 -4.29
C PRO A 103 -1.19 16.12 -4.29
N ARG A 104 -1.20 17.18 -5.11
CA ARG A 104 -0.16 18.20 -5.04
C ARG A 104 -0.38 19.03 -3.78
N PHE A 105 0.67 19.15 -2.98
CA PHE A 105 0.70 20.01 -1.79
C PHE A 105 1.83 21.02 -1.93
N ASP A 106 1.66 22.18 -1.30
CA ASP A 106 2.60 23.30 -1.39
C ASP A 106 3.91 23.05 -0.62
N TRP A 107 3.92 22.06 0.29
CA TRP A 107 5.11 21.71 1.06
C TRP A 107 5.16 20.24 1.45
N LEU A 108 6.37 19.77 1.78
CA LEU A 108 6.65 18.36 2.10
C LEU A 108 5.87 17.82 3.30
N GLY A 109 5.72 18.62 4.36
CA GLY A 109 4.95 18.24 5.55
C GLY A 109 3.48 17.86 5.25
N ALA A 110 2.80 18.56 4.34
CA ALA A 110 1.43 18.23 3.96
C ALA A 110 1.37 16.91 3.18
N SER A 111 2.30 16.68 2.26
CA SER A 111 2.46 15.38 1.58
C SER A 111 2.72 14.25 2.57
N HIS A 112 3.60 14.49 3.57
CA HIS A 112 3.90 13.53 4.62
C HIS A 112 2.66 13.20 5.45
N ASP A 113 1.89 14.20 5.88
CA ASP A 113 0.68 13.98 6.68
C ASP A 113 -0.37 13.19 5.93
N HIS A 114 -0.51 13.43 4.62
CA HIS A 114 -1.37 12.63 3.75
C HIS A 114 -0.92 11.16 3.70
N LEU A 115 0.34 10.92 3.37
CA LEU A 115 0.88 9.56 3.30
C LEU A 115 0.79 8.85 4.66
N ARG A 116 1.08 9.55 5.76
CA ARG A 116 0.98 9.00 7.12
C ARG A 116 -0.42 8.48 7.41
N VAL A 117 -1.45 9.23 7.01
CA VAL A 117 -2.85 8.88 7.26
C VAL A 117 -3.30 7.71 6.37
N GLU A 118 -2.96 7.70 5.07
CA GLU A 118 -3.26 6.58 4.17
C GLU A 118 -2.52 5.30 4.57
N LEU A 119 -1.21 5.38 4.82
CA LEU A 119 -0.39 4.24 5.21
C LEU A 119 -0.79 3.67 6.57
N ARG A 120 -1.22 4.53 7.51
CA ARG A 120 -1.77 4.06 8.79
C ARG A 120 -3.01 3.21 8.58
N ALA A 121 -3.90 3.60 7.67
CA ALA A 121 -5.08 2.81 7.35
C ALA A 121 -4.71 1.45 6.74
N VAL A 122 -3.68 1.38 5.88
CA VAL A 122 -3.14 0.10 5.40
C VAL A 122 -2.65 -0.76 6.57
N LEU A 123 -1.81 -0.21 7.45
CA LEU A 123 -1.21 -0.96 8.55
C LEU A 123 -2.24 -1.46 9.56
N ASP A 124 -3.23 -0.64 9.91
CA ASP A 124 -4.29 -1.03 10.86
C ASP A 124 -5.18 -2.14 10.29
N ARG A 125 -5.32 -2.18 8.96
CA ARG A 125 -6.13 -3.16 8.23
C ARG A 125 -5.41 -4.48 8.02
N ILE A 126 -4.16 -4.42 7.55
CA ILE A 126 -3.38 -5.59 7.14
C ILE A 126 -2.64 -6.20 8.33
N ARG A 127 -2.29 -5.40 9.35
CA ARG A 127 -1.53 -5.82 10.54
C ARG A 127 -0.35 -6.72 10.22
N PRO A 128 0.59 -6.25 9.38
CA PRO A 128 1.69 -7.08 8.94
C PRO A 128 2.65 -7.43 10.08
N ALA A 129 3.29 -8.59 9.99
CA ALA A 129 4.36 -8.99 10.91
C ALA A 129 5.67 -8.24 10.63
N MET A 130 5.86 -7.76 9.40
CA MET A 130 7.02 -6.97 8.97
C MET A 130 6.61 -5.95 7.91
N LEU A 131 7.20 -4.76 7.98
CA LEU A 131 7.10 -3.71 6.97
C LEU A 131 8.49 -3.45 6.36
N ILE A 132 8.57 -3.41 5.04
CA ILE A 132 9.78 -3.08 4.28
C ILE A 132 9.51 -1.84 3.42
N VAL A 133 10.42 -0.86 3.50
CA VAL A 133 10.35 0.43 2.79
C VAL A 133 11.70 0.76 2.14
N GLN A 134 11.71 1.63 1.13
CA GLN A 134 12.92 2.17 0.48
C GLN A 134 12.70 3.61 -0.01
#